data_AF-A0A2I1P971-F1
#
_entry.id   AF-A0A2I1P971-F1
#
_cell.length_a   1.000
_cell.length_b   1.000
_cell.length_c   1.000
_cell.angle_alpha   90.00
_cell.angle_beta   90.00
_cell.angle_gamma   90.00
#
_symmetry.space_group_name_H-M   'P 1'
#
loop_
_entity.id
_entity.type
_entity.pdbx_description
1 polymer ?
#
loop_
_entity_poly.entity_id
_entity_poly.type
_entity_poly.pdbx_seq_one_letter_code
_entity_poly.pdbx_strand_id
1 'polypeptide(L)'
;MAPYFAGPSSITDAADHLGESLGRTHYWTRRLHDLGLLQVVETRPRAGRPVRLYRVVARRFVVPPAHLPAGHLERMVAGSHRVLAEALHRALVGEAPMALVVHQEAGQAGVSVSNTPTPSSPGQRPDRSSIHSSVHLSLEGEEAEELARELGAVLRRWSERCGGRTPARGRTDHVVLVAMAPVPGSR
;
A
#
# COMPACT_ATOMS: atom_id res chain seq x y z
N MET A 1 -14.74 4.79 5.80
CA MET A 1 -14.94 3.33 5.97
C MET A 1 -13.91 2.67 6.86
N ALA A 2 -12.66 3.15 6.91
CA ALA A 2 -11.58 2.61 7.76
C ALA A 2 -11.99 2.12 9.18
N PRO A 3 -12.75 2.89 9.99
CA PRO A 3 -13.14 2.42 11.34
C PRO A 3 -13.95 1.12 11.34
N TYR A 4 -14.78 0.90 10.31
CA TYR A 4 -15.62 -0.30 10.18
C TYR A 4 -14.86 -1.53 9.65
N PHE A 5 -13.65 -1.34 9.11
CA PHE A 5 -12.75 -2.44 8.72
C PHE A 5 -12.01 -3.02 9.93
N ALA A 6 -11.62 -2.17 10.88
CA ALA A 6 -10.88 -2.59 12.07
C ALA A 6 -11.74 -3.46 13.01
N GLY A 7 -13.05 -3.19 13.08
CA GLY A 7 -13.97 -3.93 13.94
C GLY A 7 -15.39 -3.36 13.92
N PRO A 8 -16.30 -3.93 14.73
CA PRO A 8 -17.61 -3.33 14.98
C PRO A 8 -17.42 -1.94 15.59
N SER A 9 -18.04 -0.93 15.01
CA SER A 9 -17.88 0.46 15.44
C SER A 9 -19.23 1.18 15.39
N SER A 10 -19.51 2.03 16.38
CA SER A 10 -20.69 2.89 16.34
C SER A 10 -20.46 4.09 15.40
N ILE A 11 -21.52 4.84 15.10
CA ILE A 11 -21.40 6.07 14.32
C ILE A 11 -20.56 7.12 15.07
N THR A 12 -20.68 7.16 16.40
CA THR A 12 -19.89 8.07 17.25
C THR A 12 -18.41 7.70 17.21
N ASP A 13 -18.07 6.43 17.46
CA ASP A 13 -16.67 5.98 17.42
C ASP A 13 -16.03 6.23 16.05
N ALA A 14 -16.80 6.03 14.97
CA ALA A 14 -16.33 6.30 13.62
C ALA A 14 -16.14 7.79 13.34
N ALA A 15 -17.00 8.66 13.87
CA ALA A 15 -16.87 10.11 13.72
C ALA A 15 -15.61 10.61 14.43
N ASP A 16 -15.39 10.15 15.67
CA ASP A 16 -14.22 10.47 16.48
C ASP A 16 -12.93 9.97 15.80
N HIS A 17 -12.95 8.74 15.27
CA HIS A 17 -11.82 8.16 14.54
C HIS A 17 -11.47 8.93 13.26
N LEU A 18 -12.48 9.47 12.56
CA LEU A 18 -12.28 10.19 11.30
C LEU A 18 -12.03 11.69 11.49
N GLY A 19 -12.24 12.22 12.70
CA GLY A 19 -12.21 13.67 12.95
C GLY A 19 -13.31 14.42 12.19
N GLU A 20 -14.44 13.76 11.92
CA GLU A 20 -15.54 14.26 11.09
C GLU A 20 -16.78 14.54 11.93
N SER A 21 -17.67 15.41 11.43
CA SER A 21 -18.91 15.70 12.16
C SER A 21 -19.82 14.46 12.28
N LEU A 22 -20.55 14.36 13.39
CA LEU A 22 -21.48 13.25 13.61
C LEU A 22 -22.57 13.18 12.52
N GLY A 23 -23.07 14.33 12.06
CA GLY A 23 -24.08 14.40 11.00
C GLY A 23 -23.58 13.86 9.66
N ARG A 24 -22.37 14.25 9.24
CA ARG A 24 -21.74 13.74 8.01
C ARG A 24 -21.43 12.26 8.12
N THR A 25 -20.91 11.82 9.26
CA THR A 25 -20.62 10.40 9.51
C THR A 25 -21.91 9.56 9.50
N HIS A 26 -22.98 10.05 10.13
CA HIS A 26 -24.29 9.39 10.10
C HIS A 26 -24.82 9.24 8.67
N TYR A 27 -24.79 10.32 7.88
CA TYR A 27 -25.21 10.30 6.47
C TYR A 27 -24.47 9.20 5.68
N TRP A 28 -23.14 9.18 5.76
CA TRP A 28 -22.36 8.18 5.02
C TRP A 28 -22.52 6.77 5.57
N THR A 29 -22.61 6.60 6.88
CA THR A 29 -22.84 5.27 7.48
C THR A 29 -24.16 4.67 7.01
N ARG A 30 -25.23 5.48 7.02
CA ARG A 30 -26.52 5.06 6.50
C ARG A 30 -26.44 4.71 5.02
N ARG A 31 -25.84 5.58 4.20
CA ARG A 31 -25.69 5.32 2.76
C ARG A 31 -24.91 4.04 2.47
N LEU A 32 -23.81 3.80 3.21
CA LEU A 32 -23.00 2.59 3.04
C LEU A 32 -23.74 1.33 3.52
N HIS A 33 -24.53 1.41 4.59
CA HIS A 33 -25.40 0.33 5.03
C HIS A 33 -26.50 0.03 4.02
N ASP A 34 -27.16 1.06 3.51
CA ASP A 34 -28.25 0.93 2.52
C ASP A 34 -27.72 0.36 1.18
N LEU A 35 -26.45 0.60 0.86
CA LEU A 35 -25.74 -0.02 -0.28
C LEU A 35 -25.21 -1.45 0.02
N GLY A 36 -25.46 -2.00 1.21
CA GLY A 36 -25.00 -3.33 1.60
C GLY A 36 -23.50 -3.44 1.87
N LEU A 37 -22.78 -2.31 1.98
CA LEU A 37 -21.34 -2.30 2.27
C LEU A 37 -21.05 -2.43 3.78
N LEU A 38 -22.02 -2.03 4.61
CA LEU A 38 -22.00 -2.19 6.06
C LEU A 38 -23.21 -3.02 6.50
N GLN A 39 -23.03 -3.77 7.58
CA GLN A 39 -24.09 -4.47 8.29
C GLN A 39 -24.08 -4.11 9.78
N VAL A 40 -25.26 -4.11 10.40
CA VAL A 40 -25.37 -4.03 11.86
C VAL A 40 -25.01 -5.40 12.44
N VAL A 41 -23.96 -5.45 13.25
CA VAL A 41 -23.48 -6.71 13.85
C VAL A 41 -23.85 -6.84 15.32
N GLU A 42 -24.17 -5.72 15.99
CA GLU A 42 -24.56 -5.69 17.40
C GLU A 42 -25.43 -4.46 17.64
N THR A 43 -26.37 -4.57 18.58
CA THR A 43 -27.12 -3.42 19.11
C THR A 43 -26.98 -3.42 20.63
N ARG A 44 -26.31 -2.39 21.17
CA ARG A 44 -26.06 -2.25 22.60
C ARG A 44 -27.14 -1.40 23.27
N PRO A 45 -27.69 -1.85 24.41
CA PRO A 45 -28.58 -1.00 25.21
C PRO A 45 -27.80 0.18 25.80
N ARG A 46 -28.45 1.35 25.85
CA ARG A 46 -27.97 2.58 26.48
C ARG A 46 -29.17 3.35 27.02
N ALA A 47 -29.02 4.08 28.13
CA ALA A 47 -30.06 4.96 28.64
C ALA A 47 -30.52 5.92 27.52
N GLY A 48 -31.79 5.83 27.14
CA GLY A 48 -32.33 6.47 25.95
C GLY A 48 -32.39 5.51 24.75
N ARG A 49 -31.59 5.78 23.70
CA ARG A 49 -31.66 5.04 22.43
C ARG A 49 -30.56 3.98 22.34
N PRO A 50 -30.88 2.74 21.91
CA PRO A 50 -29.87 1.72 21.69
C PRO A 50 -28.86 2.15 20.61
N VAL A 51 -27.60 1.73 20.79
CA VAL A 51 -26.48 2.04 19.90
C VAL A 51 -26.25 0.87 18.96
N ARG A 52 -26.32 1.11 17.65
CA ARG A 52 -25.98 0.11 16.63
C ARG A 52 -24.49 0.14 16.33
N LEU A 53 -23.88 -1.05 16.26
CA LEU A 53 -22.51 -1.23 15.80
C LEU A 53 -22.51 -1.79 14.40
N TYR A 54 -21.71 -1.15 13.54
CA TYR A 54 -21.60 -1.49 12.13
C TYR A 54 -20.24 -2.11 11.84
N ARG A 55 -20.20 -3.01 10.86
CA ARG A 55 -18.97 -3.59 10.31
C ARG A 55 -19.10 -3.71 8.80
N VAL A 56 -17.98 -3.65 8.09
CA VAL A 56 -17.93 -4.01 6.67
C VAL A 56 -18.36 -5.46 6.43
N VAL A 57 -19.05 -5.70 5.32
CA VAL A 57 -19.48 -7.06 4.92
C VAL A 57 -18.35 -7.90 4.31
N ALA A 58 -17.31 -7.25 3.80
CA ALA A 58 -16.20 -7.88 3.10
C ALA A 58 -14.84 -7.41 3.65
N ARG A 59 -13.82 -8.26 3.49
CA ARG A 59 -12.44 -7.93 3.86
C ARG A 59 -11.75 -7.01 2.85
N ARG A 60 -12.24 -6.97 1.61
CA ARG A 60 -11.72 -6.12 0.52
C ARG A 60 -12.83 -5.76 -0.46
N PHE A 61 -12.71 -4.59 -1.06
CA PHE A 61 -13.48 -4.19 -2.24
C PHE A 61 -12.51 -3.90 -3.37
N VAL A 62 -12.89 -4.30 -4.59
CA VAL A 62 -12.15 -3.96 -5.81
C VAL A 62 -12.99 -2.92 -6.54
N VAL A 63 -12.45 -1.71 -6.68
CA VAL A 63 -13.12 -0.60 -7.36
C VAL A 63 -12.41 -0.35 -8.69
N PRO A 64 -13.04 -0.64 -9.83
CA PRO A 64 -12.50 -0.28 -11.14
C PRO A 64 -12.18 1.23 -11.22
N PRO A 65 -11.05 1.61 -11.84
CA PRO A 65 -10.68 3.03 -11.99
C PRO A 65 -11.77 3.89 -12.65
N ALA A 66 -12.56 3.32 -13.57
CA ALA A 66 -13.66 4.00 -14.25
C ALA A 66 -14.78 4.49 -13.31
N HIS A 67 -14.85 3.97 -12.07
CA HIS A 67 -15.81 4.40 -11.07
C HIS A 67 -15.23 5.40 -10.06
N LEU A 68 -13.94 5.73 -10.18
CA LEU A 68 -13.30 6.74 -9.34
C LEU A 68 -13.53 8.15 -9.92
N PRO A 69 -13.67 9.18 -9.07
CA PRO A 69 -13.69 10.56 -9.55
C PRO A 69 -12.42 10.89 -10.35
N ALA A 70 -12.54 11.78 -11.33
CA ALA A 70 -11.41 12.24 -12.13
C ALA A 70 -10.25 12.73 -11.23
N GLY A 71 -9.02 12.34 -11.58
CA GLY A 71 -7.82 12.69 -10.82
C GLY A 71 -7.65 11.93 -9.50
N HIS A 72 -8.60 11.09 -9.09
CA HIS A 72 -8.54 10.42 -7.78
C HIS A 72 -7.46 9.34 -7.74
N LEU A 73 -7.34 8.54 -8.81
CA LEU A 73 -6.32 7.51 -8.91
C LEU A 73 -4.92 8.13 -8.90
N GLU A 74 -4.73 9.19 -9.66
CA GLU A 74 -3.48 9.95 -9.76
C GLU A 74 -3.07 10.50 -8.39
N ARG A 75 -4.01 11.08 -7.64
CA ARG A 75 -3.76 11.53 -6.27
C ARG A 75 -3.39 10.39 -5.33
N MET A 76 -4.05 9.23 -5.45
CA MET A 76 -3.71 8.04 -4.64
C MET A 76 -2.29 7.56 -4.94
N VAL A 77 -1.95 7.40 -6.22
CA VAL A 77 -0.61 6.96 -6.65
C VAL A 77 0.46 7.95 -6.19
N ALA A 78 0.25 9.25 -6.40
CA ALA A 78 1.17 10.29 -5.95
C ALA A 78 1.37 10.27 -4.43
N GLY A 79 0.29 10.07 -3.66
CA GLY A 79 0.35 9.93 -2.21
C GLY A 79 1.19 8.73 -1.77
N SER A 80 0.98 7.57 -2.37
CA SER A 80 1.78 6.36 -2.09
C SER A 80 3.26 6.55 -2.43
N HIS A 81 3.56 7.18 -3.56
CA HIS A 81 4.94 7.49 -3.96
C HIS A 81 5.61 8.46 -2.97
N ARG A 82 4.88 9.45 -2.47
CA ARG A 82 5.40 10.39 -1.47
C ARG A 82 5.79 9.69 -0.17
N VAL A 83 4.92 8.82 0.35
CA VAL A 83 5.20 8.03 1.57
C VAL A 83 6.42 7.14 1.37
N LEU A 84 6.55 6.50 0.21
CA LEU A 84 7.73 5.69 -0.12
C LEU A 84 8.99 6.55 -0.18
N ALA A 85 8.96 7.69 -0.88
CA ALA A 85 10.10 8.58 -1.01
C ALA A 85 10.57 9.09 0.37
N GLU A 86 9.65 9.43 1.27
CA GLU A 86 9.95 9.84 2.64
C GLU A 86 10.55 8.68 3.47
N ALA A 87 10.00 7.46 3.33
CA ALA A 87 10.53 6.27 4.01
C ALA A 87 11.95 5.94 3.53
N LEU A 88 12.16 5.94 2.21
CA LEU A 88 13.47 5.77 1.59
C LEU A 88 14.43 6.86 2.06
N HIS A 89 14.06 8.15 1.97
CA HIS A 89 14.93 9.24 2.39
C HIS A 89 15.38 9.08 3.85
N ARG A 90 14.47 8.75 4.77
CA ARG A 90 14.82 8.48 6.18
C ARG A 90 15.79 7.31 6.34
N ALA A 91 15.55 6.22 5.62
CA ALA A 91 16.44 5.07 5.66
C ALA A 91 17.82 5.37 5.06
N LEU A 92 17.87 6.16 3.99
CA LEU A 92 19.07 6.48 3.25
C LEU A 92 19.96 7.49 3.97
N VAL A 93 19.38 8.45 4.69
CA VAL A 93 20.12 9.39 5.55
C VAL A 93 20.62 8.67 6.83
N GLY A 94 19.97 7.57 7.23
CA GLY A 94 20.24 6.85 8.48
C GLY A 94 21.14 5.61 8.38
N GLU A 95 21.10 4.80 7.30
CA GLU A 95 21.56 3.39 7.38
C GLU A 95 22.54 2.85 6.32
N ALA A 96 22.84 3.48 5.18
CA ALA A 96 23.95 3.01 4.30
C ALA A 96 24.23 3.97 3.13
N PRO A 97 25.49 4.05 2.63
CA PRO A 97 25.78 4.76 1.39
C PRO A 97 25.13 4.03 0.20
N MET A 98 24.25 4.74 -0.52
CA MET A 98 23.76 4.26 -1.82
C MET A 98 24.93 4.20 -2.80
N ALA A 99 25.00 3.12 -3.57
CA ALA A 99 25.90 3.04 -4.70
C ALA A 99 25.19 3.50 -5.97
N LEU A 100 25.85 4.39 -6.72
CA LEU A 100 25.53 4.59 -8.12
C LEU A 100 26.04 3.36 -8.87
N VAL A 101 25.12 2.58 -9.44
CA VAL A 101 25.46 1.41 -10.25
C VAL A 101 25.38 1.82 -11.71
N VAL A 102 26.54 1.88 -12.36
CA VAL A 102 26.61 2.05 -13.80
C VAL A 102 26.73 0.65 -14.41
N HIS A 103 25.75 0.27 -15.22
CA HIS A 103 25.75 -1.02 -15.90
C HIS A 103 25.69 -0.81 -17.41
N GLN A 104 26.29 -1.72 -18.18
CA GLN A 104 26.14 -1.76 -19.63
C GLN A 104 25.44 -3.06 -20.00
N GLU A 105 24.31 -2.97 -20.70
CA GLU A 105 23.55 -4.12 -21.14
C GLU A 105 23.12 -3.90 -22.60
N ALA A 106 23.34 -4.91 -23.46
CA ALA A 106 23.07 -4.84 -24.90
C ALA A 106 23.61 -3.58 -25.62
N GLY A 107 24.76 -3.04 -25.18
CA GLY A 107 25.37 -1.85 -25.78
C GLY A 107 24.84 -0.51 -25.26
N GLN A 108 23.87 -0.52 -24.34
CA GLN A 108 23.36 0.69 -23.70
C GLN A 108 23.91 0.83 -22.28
N ALA A 109 24.41 2.03 -21.95
CA ALA A 109 24.80 2.37 -20.58
C ALA A 109 23.56 2.78 -19.79
N GLY A 110 23.26 2.04 -18.73
CA GLY A 110 22.25 2.35 -17.74
C GLY A 110 22.88 2.85 -16.45
N VAL A 111 22.19 3.76 -15.79
CA VAL A 111 22.55 4.26 -14.46
C VAL A 111 21.40 3.92 -13.53
N SER A 112 21.67 3.11 -12.52
CA SER A 112 20.71 2.76 -11.48
C SER A 112 21.27 3.09 -10.10
N VAL A 113 20.40 3.12 -9.11
CA VAL A 113 20.77 3.34 -7.73
C VAL A 113 20.32 2.14 -6.92
N SER A 114 21.25 1.56 -6.18
CA SER A 114 20.98 0.36 -5.39
C SER A 114 21.68 0.47 -4.03
N ASN A 115 20.99 -0.03 -3.01
CA ASN A 115 21.60 -0.36 -1.72
C ASN A 115 21.56 -1.87 -1.43
N THR A 116 21.17 -2.67 -2.43
CA THR A 116 21.20 -4.13 -2.36
C THR A 116 22.56 -4.65 -2.83
N PRO A 117 23.14 -5.66 -2.14
CA PRO A 117 24.34 -6.31 -2.62
C PRO A 117 24.10 -6.91 -4.00
N THR A 118 24.84 -6.42 -4.98
CA THR A 118 24.96 -7.05 -6.30
C THR A 118 26.09 -8.10 -6.24
N PRO A 119 26.11 -9.11 -7.13
CA PRO A 119 27.23 -10.05 -7.25
C PRO A 119 28.58 -9.34 -7.43
N SER A 120 28.55 -8.15 -8.05
CA SER A 120 29.69 -7.26 -8.31
C SER A 120 30.11 -6.41 -7.09
N SER A 121 29.42 -6.50 -5.96
CA SER A 121 29.72 -5.76 -4.72
C SER A 121 29.38 -6.60 -3.47
N PRO A 122 30.17 -7.66 -3.19
CA PRO A 122 29.88 -8.64 -2.14
C PRO A 122 30.05 -8.12 -0.69
N GLY A 123 30.52 -6.88 -0.50
CA GLY A 123 30.80 -6.29 0.81
C GLY A 123 29.62 -5.59 1.49
N GLN A 124 28.50 -5.36 0.79
CA GLN A 124 27.38 -4.61 1.34
C GLN A 124 26.38 -5.55 2.02
N ARG A 125 26.57 -5.82 3.32
CA ARG A 125 25.49 -6.41 4.12
C ARG A 125 24.35 -5.39 4.15
N PRO A 126 23.12 -5.75 3.76
CA PRO A 126 21.99 -4.86 3.97
C PRO A 126 21.86 -4.65 5.48
N ASP A 127 22.15 -3.45 5.97
CA ASP A 127 21.72 -3.07 7.30
C ASP A 127 20.20 -2.98 7.28
N ARG A 128 19.58 -3.57 8.30
CA ARG A 128 18.59 -4.64 8.09
C ARG A 128 17.16 -4.20 7.76
N SER A 129 16.92 -3.04 7.15
CA SER A 129 15.56 -2.49 7.12
C SER A 129 15.08 -1.90 5.78
N SER A 130 15.96 -1.59 4.82
CA SER A 130 15.53 -0.90 3.60
C SER A 130 16.24 -1.39 2.34
N ILE A 131 15.44 -1.71 1.32
CA ILE A 131 15.89 -2.13 0.00
C ILE A 131 15.37 -1.14 -1.03
N HIS A 132 16.28 -0.55 -1.80
CA HIS A 132 16.01 0.22 -3.00
C HIS A 132 16.76 -0.42 -4.16
N SER A 133 16.03 -0.83 -5.20
CA SER A 133 16.59 -1.37 -6.43
C SER A 133 15.72 -0.90 -7.59
N SER A 134 16.36 -0.46 -8.67
CA SER A 134 15.74 -0.12 -9.93
C SER A 134 16.55 -0.79 -11.03
N VAL A 135 15.87 -1.52 -11.91
CA VAL A 135 16.48 -2.24 -13.03
C VAL A 135 15.74 -1.90 -14.32
N HIS A 136 16.48 -1.84 -15.41
CA HIS A 136 15.94 -1.76 -16.76
C HIS A 136 16.08 -3.15 -17.38
N LEU A 137 14.96 -3.74 -17.81
CA LEU A 137 14.94 -5.06 -18.45
C LEU A 137 14.33 -4.92 -19.83
N SER A 138 14.98 -5.51 -20.83
CA SER A 138 14.39 -5.69 -22.16
C SER A 138 13.68 -7.04 -22.17
N LEU A 139 12.35 -7.02 -22.15
CA LEU A 139 11.52 -8.22 -22.04
C LEU A 139 10.58 -8.31 -23.24
N GLU A 140 10.37 -9.51 -23.74
CA GLU A 140 9.26 -9.82 -24.63
C GLU A 140 7.92 -9.77 -23.89
N GLY A 141 6.81 -9.76 -24.64
CA GLY A 141 5.47 -9.64 -24.05
C GLY A 141 5.15 -10.76 -23.06
N GLU A 142 5.48 -12.01 -23.41
CA GLU A 142 5.26 -13.17 -22.55
C GLU A 142 6.13 -13.13 -21.28
N GLU A 143 7.38 -12.70 -21.40
CA GLU A 143 8.32 -12.55 -20.28
C GLU A 143 7.87 -11.44 -19.31
N ALA A 144 7.37 -10.32 -19.84
CA ALA A 144 6.83 -9.23 -19.03
C ALA A 144 5.59 -9.67 -18.24
N GLU A 145 4.69 -10.46 -18.85
CA GLU A 145 3.53 -11.02 -18.16
C GLU A 145 3.93 -12.03 -17.08
N GLU A 146 4.94 -12.86 -17.36
CA GLU A 146 5.49 -13.79 -16.38
C GLU A 146 6.07 -13.07 -15.17
N LEU A 147 6.97 -12.11 -15.39
CA LEU A 147 7.56 -11.32 -14.32
C LEU A 147 6.50 -10.57 -13.49
N ALA A 148 5.50 -9.97 -14.14
CA ALA A 148 4.40 -9.30 -13.45
C ALA A 148 3.62 -10.27 -12.54
N ARG A 149 3.38 -11.50 -13.00
CA ARG A 149 2.68 -12.54 -12.25
C ARG A 149 3.49 -12.97 -11.03
N GLU A 150 4.80 -13.17 -11.19
CA GLU A 150 5.71 -13.55 -10.11
C GLU A 150 5.81 -12.48 -9.03
N LEU A 151 6.08 -11.23 -9.42
CA LEU A 151 6.15 -10.09 -8.50
C LEU A 151 4.84 -9.93 -7.73
N GLY A 152 3.70 -10.05 -8.44
CA GLY A 152 2.38 -10.03 -7.82
C GLY A 152 2.16 -11.18 -6.82
N ALA A 153 2.66 -12.39 -7.13
CA ALA A 153 2.55 -13.54 -6.24
C ALA A 153 3.40 -13.37 -4.97
N VAL A 154 4.61 -12.81 -5.08
CA VAL A 154 5.47 -12.48 -3.94
C VAL A 154 4.77 -11.49 -3.01
N LEU A 155 4.22 -10.40 -3.55
CA LEU A 155 3.52 -9.39 -2.76
C LEU A 155 2.28 -9.95 -2.07
N ARG A 156 1.45 -10.72 -2.77
CA ARG A 156 0.25 -11.35 -2.17
C ARG A 156 0.62 -12.28 -1.01
N ARG A 157 1.60 -13.16 -1.21
CA ARG A 157 2.07 -14.11 -0.19
C ARG A 157 2.51 -13.41 1.11
N TRP A 158 3.27 -12.32 0.99
CA TRP A 158 3.71 -11.56 2.17
C TRP A 158 2.58 -10.74 2.80
N SER A 159 1.70 -10.16 1.98
CA SER A 159 0.51 -9.45 2.46
C SER A 159 -0.41 -10.37 3.27
N GLU A 160 -0.67 -11.59 2.80
CA GLU A 160 -1.49 -12.58 3.52
C GLU A 160 -0.82 -13.08 4.80
N ARG A 161 0.50 -13.29 4.78
CA ARG A 161 1.27 -13.74 5.95
C ARG A 161 1.34 -12.70 7.08
N CYS A 162 1.32 -11.42 6.72
CA CYS A 162 1.43 -10.31 7.66
C CYS A 162 0.09 -9.61 7.93
N GLY A 163 -0.94 -9.88 7.12
CA GLY A 163 -2.26 -9.28 7.21
C GLY A 163 -2.90 -9.54 8.57
N GLY A 164 -3.32 -8.45 9.24
CA GLY A 164 -3.94 -8.51 10.57
C GLY A 164 -2.97 -8.47 11.76
N ARG A 165 -1.66 -8.33 11.53
CA ARG A 165 -0.71 -8.05 12.62
C ARG A 165 -0.87 -6.61 13.07
N THR A 166 -1.13 -6.41 14.36
CA THR A 166 -1.11 -5.09 14.98
C THR A 166 0.34 -4.60 15.12
N PRO A 167 0.60 -3.30 14.96
CA PRO A 167 1.86 -2.69 15.36
C PRO A 167 2.18 -3.09 16.81
N ALA A 168 3.38 -3.62 17.05
CA ALA A 168 3.83 -4.05 18.37
C ALA A 168 5.20 -3.42 18.66
N ARG A 169 5.49 -3.14 19.94
CA ARG A 169 6.81 -2.63 20.36
C ARG A 169 7.91 -3.59 19.85
N GLY A 170 8.87 -3.06 19.09
CA GLY A 170 9.96 -3.83 18.48
C GLY A 170 9.69 -4.34 17.06
N ARG A 171 8.57 -4.00 16.42
CA ARG A 171 8.33 -4.25 14.99
C ARG A 171 8.44 -2.96 14.18
N THR A 172 9.14 -3.05 13.06
CA THR A 172 9.24 -1.97 12.07
C THR A 172 8.25 -2.23 10.94
N ASP A 173 7.39 -1.25 10.66
CA ASP A 173 6.49 -1.29 9.53
C ASP A 173 7.26 -0.89 8.26
N HIS A 174 7.14 -1.72 7.22
CA HIS A 174 7.84 -1.52 5.95
C HIS A 174 6.82 -1.17 4.87
N VAL A 175 7.14 -0.14 4.09
CA VAL A 175 6.39 0.20 2.87
C VAL A 175 7.07 -0.51 1.72
N VAL A 176 6.34 -1.38 1.03
CA VAL A 176 6.84 -2.10 -0.15
C VAL A 176 6.01 -1.67 -1.35
N LEU A 177 6.67 -1.08 -2.35
CA LEU A 177 6.09 -0.74 -3.64
C LEU A 177 6.87 -1.50 -4.71
N VAL A 178 6.16 -2.19 -5.59
CA VAL A 178 6.72 -2.75 -6.81
C VAL A 178 5.94 -2.15 -7.96
N ALA A 179 6.65 -1.54 -8.90
CA ALA A 179 6.08 -1.00 -10.11
C ALA A 179 6.85 -1.52 -11.31
N MET A 180 6.12 -1.91 -12.34
CA MET A 180 6.66 -2.27 -13.64
C MET A 180 5.82 -1.53 -14.68
N ALA A 181 6.48 -0.77 -15.54
CA ALA A 181 5.82 -0.03 -16.61
C ALA A 181 6.74 -0.03 -17.83
N PRO A 182 6.17 -0.11 -19.05
CA PRO A 182 6.96 0.10 -20.26
C PRO A 182 7.52 1.53 -20.26
N VAL A 183 8.80 1.66 -20.61
CA VAL A 183 9.43 2.98 -20.76
C VAL A 183 8.94 3.60 -22.07
N PRO A 184 8.36 4.81 -22.04
CA PRO A 184 7.95 5.48 -23.28
C PRO A 184 9.16 5.73 -24.18
N GLY A 185 9.08 5.34 -25.45
CA GLY A 185 10.10 5.67 -26.46
C GLY A 185 11.25 4.66 -26.60
N SER A 186 11.22 3.52 -25.93
CA SER A 186 12.12 2.41 -26.23
C SER A 186 11.64 1.64 -27.48
N ARG A 187 12.08 2.08 -28.65
CA ARG A 187 12.13 1.30 -29.90
C ARG A 187 13.51 1.45 -30.51
#